data_AF-A0A352EFF3-F1
#
_entry.id   AF-A0A352EFF3-F1
#
_cell.length_a   1.000
_cell.length_b   1.000
_cell.length_c   1.000
_cell.angle_alpha   90.00
_cell.angle_beta   90.00
_cell.angle_gamma   90.00
#
_symmetry.space_group_name_H-M   'P 1'
#
loop_
_entity.id
_entity.type
_entity.pdbx_description
1 polymer ?
#
loop_
_entity_poly.entity_id
_entity_poly.type
_entity_poly.pdbx_seq_one_letter_code
_entity_poly.pdbx_strand_id
1 'polypeptide(L)' 'MKEINNQNIYEWFDHPGESPLLIAGPCSVESPEQILQTAQELKAATPISLLRGGVWKPRTKPGSFEG' A
#
# COMPACT_ATOMS: atom_id res chain seq x y z
N MET A 1 -9.35 5.30 -21.79
CA MET A 1 -8.84 5.73 -20.46
C MET A 1 -9.87 5.28 -19.44
N LYS A 2 -9.49 4.55 -18.38
CA LYS A 2 -10.41 4.28 -17.27
C LYS A 2 -10.66 5.61 -16.56
N GLU A 3 -11.92 5.92 -16.26
CA GLU A 3 -12.27 7.11 -15.48
C GLU A 3 -11.57 7.03 -14.11
N ILE A 4 -11.00 8.15 -13.67
CA ILE A 4 -10.36 8.24 -12.36
C ILE A 4 -11.49 8.38 -11.33
N ASN A 5 -11.57 7.42 -10.41
CA ASN A 5 -12.50 7.49 -9.29
C ASN A 5 -12.04 8.60 -8.32
N ASN A 6 -12.72 9.76 -8.35
CA ASN A 6 -12.44 10.93 -7.52
C ASN A 6 -13.20 10.90 -6.18
N GLN A 7 -13.37 9.72 -5.58
CA GLN A 7 -13.98 9.61 -4.26
C GLN A 7 -13.15 10.32 -3.18
N ASN A 8 -13.85 10.86 -2.19
CA ASN A 8 -13.19 11.45 -1.03
C ASN A 8 -12.57 10.34 -0.19
N ILE A 9 -11.29 10.49 0.20
CA ILE A 9 -10.56 9.48 0.98
C ILE A 9 -11.22 9.15 2.33
N TYR A 10 -12.01 10.07 2.90
CA TYR A 10 -12.75 9.80 4.13
C TYR A 10 -13.85 8.74 3.95
N GLU A 11 -14.36 8.55 2.72
CA GLU A 11 -15.38 7.54 2.40
C GLU A 11 -14.80 6.12 2.36
N TRP A 12 -13.47 5.96 2.42
CA TRP A 12 -12.81 4.65 2.39
C TRP A 12 -12.75 3.97 3.76
N PHE A 13 -13.14 4.68 4.82
CA PHE A 13 -13.02 4.22 6.20
C PHE A 13 -14.37 4.32 6.92
N ASP A 14 -14.69 3.30 7.71
CA ASP A 14 -15.96 3.25 8.47
C ASP A 14 -15.99 4.30 9.60
N HIS A 15 -14.85 4.54 10.25
CA HIS A 15 -14.71 5.41 11.43
C HIS A 15 -13.54 6.40 11.26
N PRO A 16 -13.66 7.42 10.38
CA PRO A 16 -12.58 8.37 10.13
C PRO A 16 -12.29 9.21 11.39
N GLY A 17 -11.03 9.24 11.82
CA GLY A 17 -10.55 10.08 12.93
C GLY A 17 -10.54 9.43 14.31
N GLU A 18 -11.08 8.21 14.48
CA GLU A 18 -11.04 7.47 15.76
C GLU A 18 -9.66 6.86 16.04
N SER A 19 -8.90 6.54 14.99
CA SER A 19 -7.54 6.00 15.08
C SER A 19 -6.61 6.66 14.05
N PRO A 20 -5.30 6.73 14.32
CA PRO A 20 -4.33 7.22 13.32
C PRO A 20 -4.40 6.42 12.02
N LEU A 21 -4.30 7.10 10.89
CA LEU A 21 -4.19 6.45 9.58
C LEU A 21 -2.87 5.67 9.51
N LEU A 22 -2.94 4.34 9.48
CA LEU A 22 -1.76 3.48 9.41
C LEU A 22 -1.57 2.94 8.00
N ILE A 23 -0.48 3.36 7.35
CA ILE A 23 -0.06 2.89 6.03
C ILE A 23 1.16 2.00 6.21
N ALA A 24 0.99 0.70 6.02
CA ALA A 24 2.05 -0.28 6.26
C ALA A 24 2.16 -1.28 5.10
N GLY A 25 3.35 -1.80 4.87
CA GLY A 25 3.64 -2.71 3.78
C GLY A 25 5.09 -2.62 3.32
N PRO A 26 5.49 -3.44 2.35
CA PRO A 26 6.85 -3.48 1.86
C PRO A 26 7.27 -2.17 1.17
N CYS A 27 8.58 -2.00 1.03
CA CYS A 27 9.13 -0.84 0.32
C CYS A 27 8.72 -0.83 -1.15
N SER A 28 8.83 -2.00 -1.81
CA SER A 28 8.51 -2.21 -3.21
C SER A 28 7.58 -3.41 -3.40
N VAL A 29 6.81 -3.37 -4.51
CA VAL A 29 6.05 -4.50 -5.04
C VAL A 29 7.01 -5.30 -5.93
N GLU A 30 7.48 -6.44 -5.46
CA GLU A 30 8.43 -7.27 -6.20
C GLU A 30 7.76 -8.46 -6.88
N SER A 31 6.70 -9.00 -6.27
CA SER A 31 5.88 -10.07 -6.85
C SER A 31 4.45 -10.06 -6.30
N PRO A 32 3.46 -10.62 -7.04
CA PRO A 32 2.11 -10.80 -6.53
C PRO A 32 2.06 -11.60 -5.23
N GLU A 33 2.85 -12.66 -5.12
CA GLU A 33 2.88 -13.57 -3.98
C GLU A 33 3.35 -12.85 -2.71
N GLN A 34 4.44 -12.07 -2.82
CA GLN A 34 4.97 -11.27 -1.72
C GLN A 34 3.93 -10.26 -1.19
N ILE A 35 3.21 -9.59 -2.08
CA ILE A 35 2.19 -8.61 -1.69
C ILE A 35 1.00 -9.28 -1.02
N LEU A 36 0.50 -10.37 -1.59
CA LEU A 36 -0.63 -11.12 -1.02
C LEU A 36 -0.29 -11.67 0.36
N GLN A 37 0.90 -12.26 0.52
CA GLN A 37 1.36 -12.75 1.81
C GLN A 37 1.47 -11.61 2.83
N THR A 38 2.11 -10.50 2.47
CA THR A 38 2.25 -9.35 3.38
C THR A 38 0.89 -8.79 3.81
N ALA A 39 -0.07 -8.71 2.88
CA ALA A 39 -1.42 -8.24 3.18
C ALA A 39 -2.15 -9.15 4.18
N GLN A 40 -2.01 -10.46 4.02
CA GLN A 40 -2.61 -11.45 4.93
C GLN A 40 -1.99 -11.38 6.32
N GLU A 41 -0.67 -11.31 6.41
CA GLU A 41 0.06 -11.20 7.68
C GLU A 41 -0.27 -9.91 8.41
N LEU A 42 -0.27 -8.76 7.71
CA LEU A 42 -0.63 -7.48 8.31
C LEU A 42 -2.07 -7.50 8.81
N LYS A 43 -3.02 -8.00 8.01
CA LYS A 43 -4.42 -8.14 8.42
C LYS A 43 -4.60 -8.98 9.69
N ALA A 44 -3.77 -10.01 9.87
CA ALA A 44 -3.81 -10.89 11.04
C ALA A 44 -3.11 -10.30 12.28
N ALA A 45 -2.02 -9.54 12.09
CA ALA A 45 -1.19 -9.05 13.18
C ALA A 45 -1.67 -7.71 13.75
N THR A 46 -1.98 -6.74 12.87
CA THR A 46 -2.27 -5.36 13.26
C THR A 46 -3.30 -4.75 12.30
N PRO A 47 -4.38 -4.11 12.79
CA PRO A 47 -5.26 -3.37 11.90
C PRO A 47 -4.49 -2.23 11.23
N ILE A 48 -4.39 -2.29 9.90
CA ILE A 48 -3.83 -1.23 9.06
C ILE A 48 -4.96 -0.59 8.25
N SER A 49 -4.82 0.71 7.96
CA SER A 49 -5.81 1.43 7.15
C SER A 49 -5.59 1.17 5.65
N LEU A 50 -4.33 1.11 5.22
CA LEU A 50 -3.95 0.93 3.82
C LEU A 50 -2.68 0.09 3.70
N LEU A 51 -2.66 -0.80 2.71
CA LEU A 51 -1.47 -1.55 2.32
C LEU A 51 -0.56 -0.67 1.44
N ARG A 52 0.72 -0.55 1.82
CA ARG A 52 1.75 0.16 1.06
C ARG A 52 2.46 -0.79 0.10
N GLY A 53 2.71 -0.35 -1.13
CA GLY A 53 3.65 -1.01 -2.04
C GLY A 53 4.08 -0.08 -3.17
N GLY A 54 5.37 0.25 -3.26
CA GLY A 54 5.91 1.06 -4.36
C GLY A 54 6.11 0.23 -5.63
N VAL A 55 5.44 0.59 -6.72
CA VAL A 55 5.61 -0.10 -8.03
C VAL A 55 6.78 0.48 -8.82
N TRP A 56 7.19 1.71 -8.56
CA TRP A 56 8.39 2.28 -9.18
C TRP A 56 9.04 3.33 -8.28
N LYS A 57 10.39 3.39 -8.29
CA LYS A 57 11.24 4.31 -7.56
C LYS A 57 12.50 4.67 -8.37
N PRO A 58 12.81 5.97 -8.55
CA PRO A 58 14.07 6.36 -9.17
C PRO A 58 15.23 5.92 -8.28
N ARG A 59 16.23 5.24 -8.86
CA ARG A 59 17.40 4.74 -8.14
C ARG A 59 18.59 5.64 -8.38
N THR A 60 19.32 5.98 -7.32
CA THR A 60 20.60 6.71 -7.43
C THR A 60 21.68 5.86 -8.12
N LYS A 61 21.64 4.53 -7.93
CA LYS A 61 22.58 3.58 -8.55
C LYS A 61 21.93 2.93 -9.78
N PRO A 62 22.53 3.08 -10.98
CA PRO A 62 22.06 2.42 -12.20
C PRO A 62 22.03 0.89 -12.06
N GLY A 63 21.06 0.25 -12.73
CA GLY A 63 20.94 -1.22 -12.78
C GLY A 63 20.37 -1.88 -11.51
N SER A 64 19.87 -1.10 -10.56
CA SER A 64 19.13 -1.62 -9.41
C SER A 64 17.66 -1.84 -9.77
N PHE A 65 16.96 -2.77 -9.10
CA PHE A 65 15.52 -2.96 -9.26
C PHE A 65 14.77 -1.64 -9.02
N GLU A 66 14.03 -1.16 -10.01
CA GLU A 66 13.32 0.13 -9.90
C GLU A 66 11.91 -0.02 -9.37
N GLY A 67 11.45 -1.24 -9.11
CA GLY A 67 10.02 -1.54 -9.03
C GLY A 67 9.51 -2.06 -10.37
#